data_AF-A0A5D3BLM0-F1
#
_entry.id   AF-A0A5D3BLM0-F1
#
_cell.length_a   1.000
_cell.length_b   1.000
_cell.length_c   1.000
_cell.angle_alpha   90.00
_cell.angle_beta   90.00
_cell.angle_gamma   90.00
#
_symmetry.space_group_name_H-M   'P 1'
#
loop_
_entity.id
_entity.type
_entity.pdbx_description
1 polymer ?
#
loop_
_entity_poly.entity_id
_entity_poly.type
_entity_poly.pdbx_seq_one_letter_code
_entity_poly.pdbx_strand_id
1 'polypeptide(L)'
;MIHWPVKLKPWASDMVPKEDEFDELDLETTWNHMEKCVDLGLTKTIGVEMHLMWRQRKLREVCSSKNVHVTAYSPLGSPWNPYGLKNLLQHPIVHSIASKHEATPAQVALRWILSMGASAVVKSFNESRLEENMASFALKLDEQDLQEIDKLEEKKMATGEFLVNATTSQYKNIQELWDGEI
;
A
#
# COMPACT_ATOMS: atom_id res chain seq x y z
N MET A 1 0.36 3.61 11.99
CA MET A 1 0.11 3.97 10.57
C MET A 1 -0.76 5.20 10.58
N ILE A 2 -0.37 6.25 9.86
CA ILE A 2 -1.33 7.31 9.48
C ILE A 2 -2.19 6.72 8.37
N HIS A 3 -3.49 6.59 8.59
CA HIS A 3 -4.38 5.95 7.62
C HIS A 3 -4.58 6.83 6.39
N TRP A 4 -4.75 8.13 6.61
CA TRP A 4 -4.80 9.18 5.59
C TRP A 4 -4.14 10.44 6.15
N PRO A 5 -3.38 11.21 5.38
CA PRO A 5 -2.75 12.43 5.85
C PRO A 5 -3.77 13.58 5.87
N VAL A 6 -4.97 13.37 6.42
CA VAL A 6 -6.04 14.37 6.56
C VAL A 6 -6.59 14.28 7.98
N LYS A 7 -6.90 15.43 8.57
CA LYS A 7 -7.58 15.50 9.87
C LYS A 7 -9.06 15.80 9.66
N LEU A 8 -9.89 14.97 10.27
CA LEU A 8 -11.34 15.14 10.32
C LEU A 8 -11.78 15.41 11.76
N LYS A 9 -12.91 16.11 11.90
CA LYS A 9 -13.53 16.33 13.21
C LYS A 9 -14.02 15.00 13.81
N PRO A 10 -14.08 14.87 15.15
CA PRO A 10 -14.35 13.58 15.80
C PRO A 10 -15.70 12.93 15.46
N TRP A 11 -16.66 13.70 14.99
CA TRP A 11 -17.99 13.22 14.60
C TRP A 11 -18.12 12.86 13.11
N ALA A 12 -17.09 13.11 12.30
CA ALA A 12 -17.10 12.75 10.89
C ALA A 12 -17.14 11.22 10.75
N SER A 13 -18.21 10.70 10.14
CA SER A 13 -18.43 9.26 10.01
C SER A 13 -18.78 8.81 8.60
N ASP A 14 -19.09 9.75 7.72
CA ASP A 14 -19.47 9.46 6.35
C ASP A 14 -18.24 9.11 5.51
N MET A 15 -18.42 8.25 4.50
CA MET A 15 -17.33 7.85 3.61
C MET A 15 -16.75 9.05 2.84
N VAL A 16 -17.60 10.01 2.49
CA VAL A 16 -17.21 11.31 1.94
C VAL A 16 -17.48 12.33 3.04
N PRO A 17 -16.44 12.90 3.67
CA PRO A 17 -16.62 13.91 4.70
C PRO A 17 -17.31 15.15 4.14
N LYS A 18 -18.15 15.79 4.96
CA LYS A 18 -18.74 17.09 4.64
C LYS A 18 -17.67 18.18 4.71
N GLU A 19 -17.90 19.28 4.02
CA GLU A 19 -16.95 20.39 3.99
C GLU A 19 -16.62 20.93 5.38
N ASP A 20 -17.61 21.04 6.27
CA ASP A 20 -17.42 21.51 7.63
C ASP A 20 -16.82 20.45 8.58
N GLU A 21 -16.54 19.24 8.10
CA GLU A 21 -15.96 18.14 8.88
C GLU A 21 -14.43 18.04 8.75
N PHE A 22 -13.80 18.81 7.85
CA PHE A 22 -12.34 18.94 7.78
C PHE A 22 -11.80 19.82 8.91
N ASP A 23 -10.59 19.50 9.38
CA ASP A 23 -9.89 20.25 10.42
C ASP A 23 -8.40 20.39 10.06
N GLU A 24 -7.70 21.32 10.72
CA GLU A 24 -6.29 21.61 10.43
C GLU A 24 -5.37 20.48 10.90
N LEU A 25 -4.63 19.88 9.98
CA LEU A 25 -3.64 18.83 10.27
C LEU A 25 -2.27 19.43 10.52
N ASP A 26 -1.78 19.25 11.75
CA ASP A 26 -0.37 19.38 12.06
C ASP A 26 0.33 18.02 11.86
N LEU A 27 0.78 17.79 10.62
CA LEU A 27 1.44 16.54 10.25
C LEU A 27 2.81 16.41 10.90
N GLU A 28 3.53 17.51 11.10
CA GLU A 28 4.86 17.51 11.73
C GLU A 28 4.75 17.06 13.18
N THR A 29 3.86 17.66 13.96
CA THR A 29 3.61 17.23 15.34
C THR A 29 3.15 15.78 15.39
N THR A 30 2.24 15.37 14.48
CA THR A 30 1.78 13.97 14.40
C THR A 30 2.94 13.02 14.13
N TRP A 31 3.81 13.36 13.18
CA TRP A 31 4.97 12.55 12.80
C TRP A 31 6.00 12.47 13.92
N ASN A 32 6.31 13.58 14.59
CA ASN A 32 7.22 13.61 15.73
C ASN A 32 6.75 12.69 16.87
N HIS A 33 5.44 12.62 17.12
CA HIS A 33 4.89 11.67 18.10
C HIS A 33 4.97 10.22 17.61
N MET A 34 4.88 9.97 16.31
CA MET A 34 5.09 8.63 15.75
C MET A 34 6.55 8.19 15.80
N GLU A 35 7.51 9.06 15.51
CA GLU A 35 8.93 8.80 15.71
C GLU A 35 9.22 8.50 17.18
N LYS A 36 8.63 9.25 18.11
CA LYS A 36 8.71 8.94 19.55
C LYS A 36 8.14 7.55 19.90
N CYS A 37 7.06 7.11 19.26
CA CYS A 37 6.56 5.74 19.42
C CYS A 37 7.57 4.69 18.92
N VAL A 38 8.35 4.98 17.88
CA VAL A 38 9.45 4.12 17.41
C VAL A 38 10.58 4.10 18.45
N ASP A 39 11.01 5.27 18.92
CA ASP A 39 12.09 5.40 19.91
C ASP A 39 11.76 4.69 21.23
N LEU A 40 10.50 4.74 21.66
CA LEU A 40 9.99 4.03 22.84
C LEU A 40 9.77 2.53 22.59
N GLY A 41 9.99 2.04 21.36
CA GLY A 41 9.77 0.64 20.98
C GLY A 41 8.30 0.21 20.95
N LEU A 42 7.36 1.16 20.93
CA LEU A 42 5.92 0.90 20.88
C LEU A 42 5.46 0.46 19.48
N THR A 43 6.21 0.82 18.45
CA THR A 43 6.02 0.31 17.08
C THR A 43 7.36 0.12 16.40
N LYS A 44 7.45 -0.92 15.56
CA LYS A 44 8.64 -1.20 14.73
C LYS A 44 8.38 -0.95 13.25
N THR A 45 7.13 -0.70 12.87
CA THR A 45 6.72 -0.69 11.46
C THR A 45 5.78 0.47 11.14
N ILE A 46 5.82 0.91 9.89
CA ILE A 46 4.74 1.65 9.27
C ILE A 46 4.04 0.73 8.28
N GLY A 47 2.76 0.99 7.99
CA GLY A 47 2.08 0.31 6.91
C GLY A 47 1.67 1.29 5.82
N VAL A 48 1.78 0.85 4.57
CA VAL A 48 1.50 1.65 3.37
C VAL A 48 0.92 0.77 2.28
N GLU A 49 0.26 1.39 1.31
CA GLU A 49 -0.18 0.68 0.10
C GLU A 49 1.06 0.24 -0.66
N MET A 50 1.17 -1.05 -0.93
CA MET A 50 2.26 -1.55 -1.75
C MET A 50 1.83 -2.86 -2.43
N HIS A 51 2.03 -2.91 -3.73
CA HIS A 51 1.75 -4.08 -4.58
C HIS A 51 2.55 -3.96 -5.88
N LEU A 52 2.44 -4.95 -6.78
CA LEU A 52 3.21 -5.01 -8.03
C LEU A 52 3.09 -3.74 -8.90
N MET A 53 1.92 -3.10 -8.88
CA MET A 53 1.63 -1.84 -9.60
C MET A 53 1.78 -0.58 -8.73
N TRP A 54 2.26 -0.65 -7.48
CA TRP A 54 2.49 0.54 -6.65
C TRP A 54 3.63 0.24 -5.71
N ARG A 55 4.86 0.52 -6.17
CA ARG A 55 6.05 -0.14 -5.64
C ARG A 55 6.73 0.61 -4.52
N GLN A 56 6.31 1.85 -4.27
CA GLN A 56 6.78 2.68 -3.16
C GLN A 56 8.32 2.82 -3.13
N ARG A 57 9.00 2.91 -4.28
CA ARG A 57 10.48 2.88 -4.33
C ARG A 57 11.11 3.97 -3.44
N LYS A 58 10.73 5.23 -3.67
CA LYS A 58 11.20 6.39 -2.90
C LYS A 58 10.89 6.28 -1.40
N LEU A 59 9.66 5.91 -1.06
CA LEU A 59 9.27 5.73 0.34
C LEU A 59 10.07 4.62 1.02
N ARG A 60 10.27 3.47 0.35
CA ARG A 60 11.05 2.35 0.89
C ARG A 60 12.51 2.74 1.13
N GLU A 61 13.10 3.54 0.26
CA GLU A 61 14.46 4.08 0.44
C GLU A 61 14.55 4.97 1.69
N VAL A 62 13.60 5.91 1.85
CA VAL A 62 13.54 6.77 3.05
C VAL A 62 13.35 5.93 4.32
N CYS A 63 12.42 4.98 4.31
CA CYS A 63 12.17 4.11 5.47
C CYS A 63 13.39 3.27 5.82
N SER A 64 14.06 2.70 4.82
CA SER A 64 15.31 1.96 5.01
C SER A 64 16.41 2.82 5.63
N SER A 65 16.59 4.07 5.17
CA SER A 65 17.57 5.01 5.73
C SER A 65 17.33 5.38 7.19
N LYS A 66 16.06 5.28 7.65
CA LYS A 66 15.62 5.58 9.02
C LYS A 66 15.42 4.31 9.87
N ASN A 67 15.80 3.13 9.38
CA ASN A 67 15.57 1.85 10.03
C ASN A 67 14.09 1.59 10.40
N VAL A 68 13.17 2.05 9.53
CA VAL A 68 11.73 1.86 9.66
C VAL A 68 11.30 0.71 8.75
N HIS A 69 10.69 -0.34 9.33
CA HIS A 69 10.18 -1.47 8.55
C HIS A 69 8.88 -1.13 7.82
N VAL A 70 8.77 -1.52 6.56
CA VAL A 70 7.58 -1.28 5.71
C VAL A 70 6.67 -2.51 5.71
N THR A 71 5.39 -2.30 6.00
CA THR A 71 4.31 -3.30 5.91
C THR A 71 3.34 -2.94 4.79
N ALA A 72 3.25 -3.77 3.76
CA ALA A 72 2.35 -3.60 2.63
C ALA A 72 0.90 -3.95 3.00
N TYR A 73 -0.01 -2.97 2.94
CA TYR A 73 -1.45 -3.23 2.88
C TYR A 73 -1.92 -3.31 1.42
N SER A 74 -3.05 -3.98 1.19
CA SER A 74 -3.58 -4.29 -0.14
C SER A 74 -2.55 -4.94 -1.08
N PRO A 75 -1.78 -5.95 -0.62
CA PRO A 75 -0.67 -6.52 -1.39
C PRO A 75 -1.11 -7.16 -2.72
N LEU A 76 -2.39 -7.49 -2.85
CA LEU A 76 -2.99 -8.09 -4.04
C LEU A 76 -3.81 -7.09 -4.89
N GLY A 77 -3.77 -5.79 -4.56
CA GLY A 77 -4.60 -4.78 -5.23
C GLY A 77 -6.08 -4.85 -4.89
N SER A 78 -6.46 -5.50 -3.78
CA SER A 78 -7.85 -5.66 -3.32
C SER A 78 -8.86 -6.07 -4.42
N PRO A 79 -8.65 -7.20 -5.11
CA PRO A 79 -9.38 -7.54 -6.35
C PRO A 79 -10.88 -7.75 -6.16
N TRP A 80 -11.33 -7.97 -4.93
CA TRP A 80 -12.74 -8.16 -4.55
C TRP A 80 -13.41 -6.85 -4.09
N ASN A 81 -12.67 -5.76 -3.99
CA ASN A 81 -13.20 -4.45 -3.69
C ASN A 81 -13.66 -3.78 -5.01
N PRO A 82 -14.86 -3.17 -5.08
CA PRO A 82 -15.29 -2.38 -6.23
C PRO A 82 -14.26 -1.34 -6.68
N TYR A 83 -13.50 -0.76 -5.74
CA TYR A 83 -12.46 0.24 -5.96
C TYR A 83 -11.04 -0.36 -6.11
N GLY A 84 -10.93 -1.70 -6.18
CA GLY A 84 -9.65 -2.40 -6.29
C GLY A 84 -9.10 -2.53 -7.72
N LEU A 85 -7.83 -2.90 -7.82
CA LEU A 85 -7.15 -3.20 -9.08
C LEU A 85 -7.51 -4.61 -9.57
N LYS A 86 -8.63 -4.71 -10.30
CA LYS A 86 -9.12 -5.98 -10.85
C LYS A 86 -8.14 -6.64 -11.83
N ASN A 87 -7.32 -5.84 -12.50
CA ASN A 87 -6.36 -6.28 -13.50
C ASN A 87 -5.02 -6.75 -12.92
N LEU A 88 -4.67 -6.46 -11.67
CA LEU A 88 -3.33 -6.74 -11.13
C LEU A 88 -3.01 -8.24 -11.16
N LEU A 89 -3.88 -9.08 -10.58
CA LEU A 89 -3.68 -10.53 -10.58
C LEU A 89 -3.96 -11.19 -11.94
N GLN A 90 -4.64 -10.49 -12.85
CA GLN A 90 -4.94 -10.94 -14.21
C GLN A 90 -3.93 -10.42 -15.24
N HIS A 91 -2.93 -9.66 -14.81
CA HIS A 91 -2.00 -9.02 -15.73
C HIS A 91 -1.12 -10.08 -16.42
N PRO A 92 -0.92 -10.02 -17.76
CA PRO A 92 -0.17 -11.03 -18.50
C PRO A 92 1.23 -11.30 -17.96
N ILE A 93 1.96 -10.25 -17.54
CA ILE A 93 3.27 -10.39 -16.89
C ILE A 93 3.18 -11.22 -15.61
N VAL A 94 2.21 -10.94 -14.74
CA VAL A 94 2.05 -11.63 -13.46
C VAL A 94 1.67 -13.09 -13.69
N HIS A 95 0.78 -13.37 -14.66
CA HIS A 95 0.46 -14.73 -15.06
C HIS A 95 1.65 -15.48 -15.67
N SER A 96 2.44 -14.83 -16.52
CA SER A 96 3.63 -15.44 -17.13
C SER A 96 4.65 -15.86 -16.06
N ILE A 97 4.90 -14.99 -15.07
CA ILE A 97 5.78 -15.31 -13.93
C ILE A 97 5.18 -16.44 -13.08
N ALA A 98 3.88 -16.38 -12.79
CA ALA A 98 3.20 -17.42 -12.03
C ALA A 98 3.32 -18.80 -12.71
N SER A 99 3.09 -18.87 -14.03
CA SER A 99 3.25 -20.10 -14.81
C SER A 99 4.69 -20.60 -14.85
N LYS A 100 5.68 -19.71 -15.00
CA LYS A 100 7.12 -20.07 -14.96
C LYS A 100 7.51 -20.78 -13.66
N HIS A 101 6.88 -20.41 -12.55
CA HIS A 101 7.19 -20.93 -11.21
C HIS A 101 6.20 -21.96 -10.67
N GLU A 102 5.26 -22.45 -11.49
CA GLU A 102 4.18 -23.35 -11.06
C GLU A 102 3.41 -22.81 -9.84
N ALA A 103 3.23 -21.49 -9.81
CA ALA A 103 2.67 -20.72 -8.69
C ALA A 103 1.39 -19.99 -9.10
N THR A 104 0.72 -19.35 -8.14
CA THR A 104 -0.41 -18.47 -8.40
C THR A 104 0.02 -17.00 -8.54
N PRO A 105 -0.74 -16.16 -9.26
CA PRO A 105 -0.49 -14.71 -9.30
C PRO A 105 -0.42 -14.06 -7.92
N ALA A 106 -1.21 -14.55 -6.95
CA ALA A 106 -1.19 -14.06 -5.58
C ALA A 106 0.14 -14.39 -4.87
N GLN A 107 0.66 -15.61 -5.06
CA GLN A 107 1.96 -16.00 -4.53
C GLN A 107 3.09 -15.16 -5.12
N VAL A 108 3.06 -14.86 -6.43
CA VAL A 108 4.03 -13.97 -7.06
C VAL A 108 3.99 -12.57 -6.44
N ALA A 109 2.80 -11.99 -6.28
CA ALA A 109 2.64 -10.65 -5.68
C ALA A 109 3.15 -10.60 -4.24
N LEU A 110 2.80 -11.59 -3.42
CA LEU A 110 3.26 -11.67 -2.03
C LEU A 110 4.77 -11.90 -1.95
N ARG A 111 5.30 -12.82 -2.76
CA ARG A 111 6.73 -13.11 -2.78
C ARG A 111 7.56 -11.91 -3.20
N TRP A 112 7.09 -11.13 -4.18
CA TRP A 112 7.74 -9.89 -4.59
C TRP A 112 7.82 -8.88 -3.44
N ILE A 113 6.75 -8.70 -2.66
CA ILE A 113 6.79 -7.79 -1.49
C ILE A 113 7.86 -8.26 -0.48
N LEU A 114 7.89 -9.57 -0.21
CA LEU A 114 8.89 -10.16 0.69
C LEU A 114 10.32 -9.98 0.16
N SER A 115 10.55 -10.11 -1.16
CA SER A 115 11.89 -9.91 -1.75
C SER A 115 12.34 -8.45 -1.72
N MET A 116 11.42 -7.49 -1.62
CA MET A 116 11.72 -6.07 -1.40
C MET A 116 12.04 -5.73 0.06
N GLY A 117 12.08 -6.72 0.96
CA GLY A 117 12.35 -6.52 2.39
C GLY A 117 11.15 -5.98 3.18
N ALA A 118 9.95 -5.98 2.59
CA ALA A 118 8.72 -5.57 3.26
C ALA A 118 7.93 -6.78 3.78
N SER A 119 7.09 -6.57 4.79
CA SER A 119 6.06 -7.56 5.17
C SER A 119 4.75 -7.29 4.42
N ALA A 120 3.86 -8.28 4.34
CA ALA A 120 2.55 -8.12 3.69
C ALA A 120 1.41 -8.47 4.66
N VAL A 121 0.33 -7.68 4.64
CA VAL A 121 -0.93 -7.99 5.33
C VAL A 121 -1.97 -8.34 4.28
N VAL A 122 -2.17 -9.65 4.07
CA VAL A 122 -3.12 -10.18 3.10
C VAL A 122 -4.37 -10.71 3.81
N LYS A 123 -5.54 -10.36 3.29
CA LYS A 123 -6.84 -10.75 3.86
C LYS A 123 -7.47 -11.86 3.03
N SER A 124 -7.90 -12.93 3.69
CA SER A 124 -8.75 -13.98 3.13
C SER A 124 -9.68 -14.53 4.22
N PHE A 125 -10.88 -14.94 3.83
CA PHE A 125 -11.80 -15.73 4.66
C PHE A 125 -11.95 -17.17 4.15
N ASN A 126 -11.15 -17.55 3.16
CA ASN A 126 -11.12 -18.89 2.58
C ASN A 126 -9.81 -19.56 2.97
N GLU A 127 -9.91 -20.74 3.57
CA GLU A 127 -8.81 -21.52 4.14
C GLU A 127 -7.77 -21.92 3.09
N SER A 128 -8.19 -22.46 1.95
CA SER A 128 -7.29 -22.82 0.85
C SER A 128 -6.49 -21.62 0.34
N ARG A 129 -7.09 -20.42 0.26
CA ARG A 129 -6.36 -19.19 -0.08
C ARG A 129 -5.40 -18.73 1.02
N LEU A 130 -5.67 -19.01 2.29
CA LEU A 130 -4.73 -18.73 3.38
C LEU A 130 -3.49 -19.62 3.24
N GLU A 131 -3.68 -20.91 2.99
CA GLU A 131 -2.58 -21.86 2.72
C GLU A 131 -1.79 -21.46 1.47
N GLU A 132 -2.48 -21.13 0.38
CA GLU A 132 -1.87 -20.65 -0.87
C GLU A 132 -1.01 -19.40 -0.63
N ASN A 133 -1.53 -18.41 0.10
CA ASN A 133 -0.79 -17.20 0.44
C ASN A 133 0.47 -17.52 1.26
N MET A 134 0.38 -18.47 2.20
CA MET A 134 1.53 -18.91 3.01
C MET A 134 2.58 -19.66 2.18
N ALA A 135 2.21 -20.37 1.13
CA ALA A 135 3.17 -21.02 0.24
C ALA A 135 4.07 -20.03 -0.53
N SER A 136 3.70 -18.73 -0.58
CA SER A 136 4.55 -17.68 -1.18
C SER A 136 5.93 -17.54 -0.51
N PHE A 137 6.11 -17.96 0.75
CA PHE A 137 7.40 -17.93 1.44
C PHE A 137 8.44 -18.87 0.79
N ALA A 138 7.99 -19.97 0.19
CA ALA A 138 8.86 -20.96 -0.47
C ALA A 138 9.23 -20.58 -1.91
N LEU A 139 8.43 -19.70 -2.54
CA LEU A 139 8.67 -19.22 -3.90
C LEU A 139 9.99 -18.42 -3.97
N LYS A 140 10.71 -18.52 -5.09
CA LYS A 140 11.92 -17.74 -5.36
C LYS A 140 11.81 -17.08 -6.72
N LEU A 141 11.60 -15.77 -6.73
CA LEU A 141 11.66 -14.96 -7.94
C LEU A 141 13.13 -14.71 -8.30
N ASP A 142 13.46 -14.81 -9.57
CA ASP A 142 14.78 -14.48 -10.11
C ASP A 142 14.84 -13.05 -10.64
N GLU A 143 16.02 -12.63 -11.08
CA GLU A 143 16.26 -11.25 -11.56
C GLU A 143 15.40 -10.91 -12.79
N GLN A 144 15.16 -11.87 -13.67
CA GLN A 144 14.32 -11.65 -14.85
C GLN A 144 12.87 -11.39 -14.42
N ASP A 145 12.35 -12.11 -13.43
CA ASP A 145 11.00 -11.86 -12.92
C ASP A 145 10.86 -10.45 -12.34
N LEU A 146 11.88 -9.99 -11.60
CA LEU A 146 11.90 -8.63 -11.03
C LEU A 146 11.93 -7.56 -12.14
N GLN A 147 12.74 -7.78 -13.18
CA GLN A 147 12.80 -6.89 -14.35
C GLN A 147 11.47 -6.85 -15.11
N GLU A 148 10.75 -7.97 -15.23
CA GLU A 148 9.41 -7.98 -15.85
C GLU A 148 8.39 -7.23 -14.98
N ILE A 149 8.44 -7.40 -13.65
CA ILE A 149 7.55 -6.66 -12.73
C ILE A 149 7.77 -5.15 -12.82
N ASP A 150 9.01 -4.69 -13.02
CA ASP A 150 9.34 -3.27 -13.15
C ASP A 150 8.72 -2.62 -14.40
N LYS A 151 8.30 -3.41 -15.39
CA LYS A 151 7.58 -2.91 -16.59
C LYS A 151 6.10 -2.64 -16.34
N LEU A 152 5.55 -3.09 -15.21
CA LEU A 152 4.16 -2.80 -14.85
C LEU A 152 4.00 -1.28 -14.63
N GLU A 153 2.98 -0.71 -15.25
CA GLU A 153 2.57 0.67 -15.01
C GLU A 153 2.27 0.88 -13.51
N GLU A 154 2.81 1.96 -12.93
CA GLU A 154 2.48 2.32 -11.56
C GLU A 154 1.13 3.01 -11.52
N LYS A 155 0.28 2.54 -10.60
CA LYS A 155 -1.03 3.09 -10.34
C LYS A 155 -1.39 2.90 -8.88
N LYS A 156 -1.65 4.01 -8.21
CA LYS A 156 -2.20 3.99 -6.86
C LYS A 156 -3.68 3.56 -6.90
N MET A 157 -4.05 2.61 -6.05
CA MET A 157 -5.42 2.14 -5.87
C MET A 157 -6.18 3.03 -4.88
N ALA A 158 -5.60 3.31 -3.70
CA ALA A 158 -6.25 4.13 -2.68
C ALA A 158 -5.92 5.61 -2.90
N THR A 159 -6.53 6.23 -3.92
CA THR A 159 -6.26 7.61 -4.34
C THR A 159 -6.77 8.68 -3.38
N GLY A 160 -7.78 8.38 -2.55
CA GLY A 160 -8.31 9.33 -1.58
C GLY A 160 -9.10 10.49 -2.19
N GLU A 161 -9.69 10.32 -3.38
CA GLU A 161 -10.49 11.35 -4.06
C GLU A 161 -11.59 11.95 -3.16
N PHE A 162 -12.14 11.17 -2.24
CA PHE A 162 -13.16 11.62 -1.28
C PHE A 162 -12.62 12.57 -0.19
N LEU A 163 -11.30 12.77 -0.10
CA LEU A 163 -10.64 13.62 0.90
C LEU A 163 -10.14 14.96 0.34
N VAL A 164 -10.33 15.22 -0.95
CA VAL A 164 -9.86 16.45 -1.60
C VAL A 164 -11.04 17.30 -2.05
N ASN A 165 -10.96 18.61 -1.85
CA ASN A 165 -11.94 19.56 -2.36
C ASN A 165 -11.33 20.97 -2.40
N ALA A 166 -11.90 21.86 -3.20
CA ALA A 166 -11.35 23.20 -3.40
C ALA A 166 -11.66 24.21 -2.27
N THR A 167 -12.42 23.83 -1.24
CA THR A 167 -13.04 24.74 -0.28
C THR A 167 -12.47 24.60 1.13
N THR A 168 -12.50 23.38 1.67
CA THR A 168 -12.33 23.09 3.11
C THR A 168 -11.29 22.02 3.39
N SER A 169 -11.04 21.12 2.44
CA SER A 169 -9.90 20.21 2.54
C SER A 169 -8.61 21.01 2.46
N GLN A 170 -7.60 20.57 3.21
CA GLN A 170 -6.25 21.11 3.08
C GLN A 170 -5.62 20.81 1.69
N TYR A 171 -6.18 19.83 0.96
CA TYR A 171 -5.74 19.47 -0.38
C TYR A 171 -6.84 19.74 -1.39
N LYS A 172 -6.51 20.52 -2.42
CA LYS A 172 -7.47 20.93 -3.46
C LYS A 172 -7.72 19.84 -4.50
N ASN A 173 -6.77 18.93 -4.65
CA ASN A 173 -6.79 17.86 -5.63
C ASN A 173 -5.89 16.69 -5.18
N ILE A 174 -5.97 15.57 -5.87
CA ILE A 174 -5.21 14.35 -5.54
C ILE A 174 -3.70 14.53 -5.73
N GLN A 175 -3.27 15.44 -6.61
CA GLN A 175 -1.85 15.72 -6.82
C GLN A 175 -1.26 16.41 -5.59
N GLU A 176 -2.00 17.34 -4.97
CA GLU A 176 -1.59 17.97 -3.70
C GLU A 176 -1.61 16.98 -2.53
N LEU A 177 -2.58 16.05 -2.48
CA LEU A 177 -2.64 15.02 -1.43
C LEU A 177 -1.43 14.08 -1.44
N TRP A 178 -0.87 13.81 -2.62
CA TRP A 178 0.20 12.82 -2.81
C TRP A 178 1.52 13.41 -3.30
N ASP A 179 1.69 14.73 -3.27
CA ASP A 179 2.87 15.42 -3.81
C ASP A 179 3.23 14.98 -5.26
N GLY A 180 2.20 14.68 -6.05
CA GLY A 180 2.33 14.18 -7.43
C GLY A 180 2.54 12.66 -7.57
N GLU A 181 2.64 11.89 -6.48
CA GLU A 181 2.80 10.44 -6.49
C GLU A 181 1.43 9.72 -6.60
N ILE A 182 0.84 9.69 -7.79
CA ILE A 182 -0.46 9.04 -8.09
C ILE A 182 -0.43 8.18 -9.35
#